data_AF-A0A1I4G5A1-F1
#
_entry.id   AF-A0A1I4G5A1-F1
#
_cell.length_a   1.000
_cell.length_b   1.000
_cell.length_c   1.000
_cell.angle_alpha   90.00
_cell.angle_beta   90.00
_cell.angle_gamma   90.00
#
_symmetry.space_group_name_H-M   'P 1'
#
loop_
_entity.id
_entity.type
_entity.pdbx_description
1 polymer ?
#
loop_
_entity_poly.entity_id
_entity_poly.type
_entity_poly.pdbx_seq_one_letter_code
_entity_poly.pdbx_strand_id
1 'polypeptide(L)'
;MTKASIDLQDLRRRLYVKAKAEPSWRFWGLYVHVCKMETLRAAYDMAKANNGAPGIDGVTFEAIEAQGVDALLAQLRDELTERTYQPLPARKHGIPKDGGKIRVLSIPAIRDRVVQGALKLILEPVFEADFQPGSYGYRPKRTAHDAIKRVAEAIVQRKTRVLDFDLRAYFDNVRHDRLLEKVAQRVDDADIMHLLKMMLKASGKKGVPQGGVITP
;
A
#
# COMPACT_ATOMS: atom_id res chain seq x y z
N MET A 1 -27.62 -11.99 17.81
CA MET A 1 -27.35 -12.26 16.39
C MET A 1 -25.88 -12.02 16.11
N THR A 2 -25.07 -13.07 16.09
CA THR A 2 -23.68 -13.03 15.62
C THR A 2 -23.73 -12.76 14.11
N LYS A 3 -23.43 -11.53 13.69
CA LYS A 3 -23.27 -11.24 12.25
C LYS A 3 -22.18 -12.17 11.73
N ALA A 4 -22.49 -12.95 10.69
CA ALA A 4 -21.50 -13.77 10.01
C ALA A 4 -20.29 -12.89 9.62
N SER A 5 -19.08 -13.42 9.78
CA SER A 5 -17.86 -12.74 9.34
C SER A 5 -18.02 -12.38 7.86
N ILE A 6 -17.95 -11.09 7.54
CA ILE A 6 -17.94 -10.63 6.15
C ILE A 6 -16.57 -11.01 5.58
N ASP A 7 -16.58 -11.79 4.50
CA ASP A 7 -15.38 -12.13 3.74
C ASP A 7 -14.64 -10.86 3.28
N LEU A 8 -13.31 -10.93 3.20
CA LEU A 8 -12.46 -9.79 2.86
C LEU A 8 -12.81 -9.19 1.48
N GLN A 9 -13.12 -10.04 0.49
CA GLN A 9 -13.48 -9.54 -0.84
C GLN A 9 -14.83 -8.83 -0.82
N ASP A 10 -15.78 -9.33 -0.04
CA ASP A 10 -17.08 -8.68 0.16
C ASP A 10 -16.95 -7.33 0.88
N LEU A 11 -16.11 -7.26 1.90
CA LEU A 11 -15.79 -6.00 2.58
C LEU A 11 -15.21 -4.98 1.58
N ARG A 12 -14.17 -5.38 0.83
CA ARG A 12 -13.53 -4.52 -0.18
C ARG A 12 -14.52 -4.02 -1.22
N ARG A 13 -15.42 -4.89 -1.70
CA ARG A 13 -16.50 -4.52 -2.63
C ARG A 13 -17.45 -3.48 -2.02
N ARG A 14 -17.87 -3.67 -0.76
CA ARG A 14 -18.77 -2.73 -0.07
C ARG A 14 -18.11 -1.37 0.14
N LEU A 15 -16.83 -1.35 0.53
CA LEU A 15 -16.05 -0.12 0.66
C LEU A 15 -16.00 0.64 -0.66
N TYR A 16 -15.68 -0.03 -1.77
CA TYR A 16 -15.64 0.58 -3.10
C TYR A 16 -17.01 1.15 -3.52
N VAL A 17 -18.08 0.36 -3.38
CA VAL A 17 -19.44 0.80 -3.77
C VAL A 17 -19.87 2.03 -2.97
N LYS A 18 -19.64 2.03 -1.65
CA LYS A 18 -19.94 3.18 -0.79
C LYS A 18 -19.09 4.39 -1.17
N ALA A 19 -17.79 4.20 -1.40
CA ALA A 19 -16.87 5.29 -1.75
C ALA A 19 -17.27 5.95 -3.08
N LYS A 20 -17.72 5.13 -4.04
CA LYS A 20 -18.17 5.58 -5.35
C LYS A 20 -19.50 6.31 -5.32
N ALA A 21 -20.45 5.82 -4.52
CA ALA A 21 -21.77 6.43 -4.37
C ALA A 21 -21.70 7.76 -3.61
N GLU A 22 -20.79 7.88 -2.63
CA GLU A 22 -20.68 9.05 -1.77
C GLU A 22 -19.23 9.58 -1.73
N PRO A 23 -18.83 10.45 -2.68
CA PRO A 23 -17.45 10.93 -2.80
C PRO A 23 -16.93 11.76 -1.62
N SER A 24 -17.82 12.34 -0.82
CA SER A 24 -17.47 13.07 0.40
C SER A 24 -17.47 12.20 1.66
N TRP A 25 -17.84 10.91 1.54
CA TRP A 25 -17.92 10.02 2.69
C TRP A 25 -16.52 9.72 3.26
N ARG A 26 -16.41 9.87 4.57
CA ARG A 26 -15.23 9.55 5.36
C ARG A 26 -15.44 8.23 6.10
N PHE A 27 -14.56 7.26 5.86
CA PHE A 27 -14.64 5.93 6.45
C PHE A 27 -13.96 5.88 7.81
N TRP A 28 -14.64 5.32 8.81
CA TRP A 28 -14.13 5.08 10.15
C TRP A 28 -14.22 3.59 10.49
N GLY A 29 -13.51 3.14 11.53
CA GLY A 29 -13.55 1.75 11.98
C GLY A 29 -12.92 0.79 10.97
N LEU A 30 -11.99 1.28 10.15
CA LEU A 30 -11.24 0.48 9.19
C LEU A 30 -10.13 -0.31 9.89
N TYR A 31 -9.59 0.20 11.00
CA TYR A 31 -8.48 -0.43 11.71
C TYR A 31 -8.79 -1.86 12.16
N VAL A 32 -10.01 -2.11 12.65
CA VAL A 32 -10.43 -3.46 13.08
C VAL A 32 -10.34 -4.48 11.94
N HIS A 33 -10.52 -4.05 10.69
CA HIS A 33 -10.42 -4.90 9.53
C HIS A 33 -8.97 -5.20 9.15
N VAL A 34 -8.04 -4.25 9.37
CA VAL A 34 -6.60 -4.47 9.20
C VAL A 34 -6.10 -5.55 10.16
N CYS A 35 -6.58 -5.54 11.41
CA CYS A 35 -6.16 -6.51 12.44
C CYS A 35 -6.69 -7.93 12.21
N LYS A 36 -7.68 -8.15 11.34
CA LYS A 36 -8.27 -9.48 11.19
C LYS A 36 -7.25 -10.48 10.63
N MET A 37 -7.28 -11.70 11.17
CA MET A 37 -6.45 -12.81 10.67
C MET A 37 -6.62 -13.05 9.17
N GLU A 38 -7.85 -12.98 8.64
CA GLU A 38 -8.12 -13.15 7.21
C GLU A 38 -7.40 -12.08 6.35
N THR A 39 -7.29 -10.86 6.85
CA THR A 39 -6.64 -9.74 6.15
C THR A 39 -5.12 -9.85 6.22
N LEU A 40 -4.59 -10.19 7.41
CA LEU A 40 -3.15 -10.43 7.60
C LEU A 40 -2.67 -11.63 6.79
N ARG A 41 -3.47 -12.69 6.70
CA ARG A 41 -3.20 -13.87 5.87
C ARG A 41 -3.12 -13.51 4.39
N ALA A 42 -4.15 -12.84 3.87
CA ALA A 42 -4.15 -12.38 2.48
C ALA A 42 -2.97 -11.46 2.17
N ALA A 43 -2.60 -10.57 3.10
CA ALA A 43 -1.44 -9.70 2.95
C ALA A 43 -0.11 -10.48 2.93
N TYR A 44 0.02 -11.52 3.75
CA TYR A 44 1.17 -12.43 3.72
C TYR A 44 1.28 -13.17 2.39
N ASP A 45 0.18 -13.73 1.90
CA ASP A 45 0.18 -14.47 0.64
C ASP A 45 0.58 -13.56 -0.53
N MET A 46 0.10 -12.31 -0.55
CA MET A 46 0.53 -11.28 -1.50
C MET A 46 2.03 -10.95 -1.37
N ALA A 47 2.53 -10.80 -0.15
CA ALA A 47 3.94 -10.51 0.09
C ALA A 47 4.84 -11.67 -0.36
N LYS A 48 4.41 -12.91 -0.13
CA LYS A 48 5.09 -14.14 -0.56
C LYS A 48 5.10 -14.27 -2.08
N ALA A 49 3.97 -14.04 -2.75
CA ALA A 49 3.88 -14.10 -4.20
C ALA A 49 4.83 -13.11 -4.90
N ASN A 50 5.11 -11.97 -4.27
CA ASN A 50 6.10 -10.99 -4.76
C ASN A 50 7.57 -11.43 -4.54
N ASN A 51 7.80 -12.49 -3.76
CA ASN A 51 9.11 -13.10 -3.47
C ASN A 51 10.23 -12.10 -3.15
N GLY A 52 9.93 -11.09 -2.34
CA GLY A 52 10.88 -10.02 -2.03
C GLY A 52 11.95 -10.44 -1.01
N ALA A 53 13.19 -9.99 -1.22
CA ALA A 53 14.35 -10.25 -0.35
C ALA A 53 14.08 -9.92 1.15
N PRO A 54 14.79 -10.55 2.11
CA PRO A 54 14.58 -10.30 3.53
C PRO A 54 14.92 -8.86 3.93
N GLY A 55 14.29 -8.43 5.03
CA GLY A 55 14.49 -7.11 5.64
C GLY A 55 15.81 -7.02 6.42
N ILE A 56 15.87 -6.08 7.36
CA ILE A 56 17.05 -5.88 8.22
C ILE A 56 17.24 -7.00 9.25
N ASP A 57 16.14 -7.66 9.62
CA ASP A 57 16.08 -8.79 10.54
C ASP A 57 16.57 -10.11 9.93
N GLY A 58 16.79 -10.15 8.61
CA GLY A 58 17.27 -11.34 7.91
C GLY A 58 16.24 -12.47 7.80
N VAL A 59 15.02 -12.29 8.31
CA VAL A 59 13.97 -13.31 8.29
C VAL A 59 13.47 -13.52 6.86
N THR A 60 13.49 -14.77 6.40
CA THR A 60 13.02 -15.18 5.07
C THR A 60 11.63 -15.82 5.13
N PHE A 61 10.97 -15.97 3.98
CA PHE A 61 9.68 -16.65 3.91
C PHE A 61 9.80 -18.12 4.31
N GLU A 62 10.89 -18.79 3.91
CA GLU A 62 11.15 -20.20 4.26
C GLU A 62 11.29 -20.38 5.77
N ALA A 63 11.97 -19.44 6.45
CA ALA A 63 12.11 -19.47 7.91
C ALA A 63 10.75 -19.30 8.61
N ILE A 64 9.90 -18.39 8.13
CA ILE A 64 8.55 -18.18 8.66
C ILE A 64 7.69 -19.43 8.46
N GLU A 65 7.80 -20.08 7.30
CA GLU A 65 7.05 -21.29 7.00
C GLU A 65 7.47 -22.48 7.85
N ALA A 66 8.77 -22.63 8.09
CA ALA A 66 9.29 -23.65 8.99
C ALA A 66 8.81 -23.46 10.45
N GLN A 67 8.67 -22.21 10.91
CA GLN A 67 8.17 -21.89 12.25
C GLN A 67 6.63 -21.91 12.35
N GLY A 68 5.94 -21.87 11.21
CA GLY A 68 4.49 -21.78 11.12
C GLY A 68 4.03 -20.33 10.93
N VAL A 69 3.42 -20.07 9.77
CA VAL A 69 2.97 -18.72 9.42
C VAL A 69 1.91 -18.18 10.39
N ASP A 70 1.04 -19.04 10.92
CA ASP A 70 0.00 -18.62 11.89
C ASP A 70 0.58 -18.00 13.16
N ALA A 71 1.76 -18.42 13.60
CA ALA A 71 2.42 -17.85 14.78
C ALA A 71 2.80 -16.38 14.54
N LEU A 72 3.40 -16.09 13.38
CA LEU A 72 3.73 -14.71 12.98
C LEU A 72 2.46 -13.85 12.86
N LEU A 73 1.41 -14.37 12.23
CA LEU A 73 0.18 -13.60 12.01
C LEU A 73 -0.58 -13.36 13.32
N ALA A 74 -0.61 -14.34 14.22
CA ALA A 74 -1.18 -14.18 15.55
C ALA A 74 -0.42 -13.12 16.35
N GLN A 75 0.92 -13.17 16.34
CA GLN A 75 1.75 -12.14 16.96
C GLN A 75 1.44 -10.75 16.39
N LEU A 76 1.38 -10.59 15.07
CA LEU A 76 1.08 -9.30 14.44
C LEU A 76 -0.32 -8.80 14.78
N ARG A 77 -1.32 -9.70 14.80
CA ARG A 77 -2.68 -9.35 15.22
C ARG A 77 -2.69 -8.81 16.64
N ASP A 78 -2.02 -9.49 17.56
CA ASP A 78 -2.03 -9.14 18.97
C ASP A 78 -1.32 -7.80 19.16
N GLU A 79 -0.15 -7.60 18.53
CA GLU A 79 0.56 -6.31 18.54
C GLU A 79 -0.26 -5.15 17.94
N LEU A 80 -1.01 -5.41 16.86
CA LEU A 80 -1.88 -4.39 16.24
C LEU A 80 -3.09 -4.07 17.13
N THR A 81 -3.72 -5.10 17.71
CA THR A 81 -4.87 -4.94 18.61
C THR A 81 -4.49 -4.19 19.88
N GLU A 82 -3.32 -4.51 20.44
CA GLU A 82 -2.75 -3.89 21.65
C GLU A 82 -2.05 -2.55 21.37
N ARG A 83 -1.91 -2.15 20.09
CA ARG A 83 -1.23 -0.92 19.65
C ARG A 83 0.25 -0.87 20.07
N THR A 84 0.90 -2.02 20.12
CA THR A 84 2.32 -2.18 20.45
C THR A 84 3.20 -2.39 19.22
N TYR A 85 2.61 -2.64 18.05
CA TYR A 85 3.34 -2.79 16.78
C TYR A 85 4.23 -1.57 16.49
N GLN A 86 5.49 -1.85 16.15
CA GLN A 86 6.45 -0.85 15.65
C GLN A 86 7.15 -1.39 14.38
N PRO A 87 7.20 -0.60 13.28
CA PRO A 87 7.87 -1.02 12.07
C PRO A 87 9.38 -1.07 12.27
N LEU A 88 10.03 -2.08 11.68
CA LEU A 88 11.48 -2.16 11.69
C LEU A 88 12.10 -1.17 10.69
N PRO A 89 13.33 -0.70 10.93
CA PRO A 89 14.07 0.07 9.94
C PRO A 89 14.20 -0.71 8.63
N ALA A 90 13.83 -0.10 7.51
CA ALA A 90 13.95 -0.75 6.21
C ALA A 90 15.44 -0.92 5.82
N ARG A 91 15.80 -2.11 5.33
CA ARG A 91 17.14 -2.38 4.82
C ARG A 91 17.36 -1.61 3.52
N LYS A 92 18.45 -0.85 3.44
CA LYS A 92 18.79 -0.07 2.24
C LYS A 92 19.64 -0.89 1.29
N HIS A 93 19.26 -0.94 0.02
CA HIS A 93 20.00 -1.64 -1.02
C HIS A 93 20.19 -0.74 -2.24
N GLY A 94 21.44 -0.50 -2.63
CA GLY A 94 21.78 0.33 -3.79
C GLY A 94 21.77 -0.48 -5.08
N ILE A 95 20.98 -0.04 -6.05
CA ILE A 95 20.98 -0.58 -7.41
C ILE A 95 21.64 0.45 -8.34
N PRO A 96 22.68 0.08 -9.09
CA PRO A 96 23.27 0.96 -10.10
C PRO A 96 22.22 1.35 -11.17
N LYS A 97 22.20 2.63 -11.54
CA LYS A 97 21.52 3.12 -12.74
C LYS A 97 22.53 3.58 -13.77
N ASP A 98 22.09 3.65 -15.02
CA ASP A 98 22.84 4.27 -16.10
C ASP A 98 23.24 5.71 -15.73
N GLY A 99 24.49 6.08 -16.05
CA GLY A 99 25.06 7.39 -15.73
C GLY A 99 25.59 7.55 -14.30
N GLY A 100 25.93 6.45 -13.61
CA GLY A 100 26.66 6.47 -12.34
C GLY A 100 25.82 6.85 -11.11
N LYS A 101 24.50 7.01 -11.26
CA LYS A 101 23.59 7.27 -10.14
C LYS A 101 23.18 5.95 -9.48
N ILE A 102 23.01 5.96 -8.15
CA ILE A 102 22.53 4.80 -7.39
C ILE A 102 21.05 5.01 -7.04
N ARG A 103 20.21 4.01 -7.34
CA ARG A 103 18.84 3.93 -6.84
C ARG A 103 18.85 3.19 -5.50
N VAL A 104 18.49 3.87 -4.43
CA VAL A 104 18.37 3.22 -3.12
C VAL A 104 16.97 2.63 -2.96
N LEU A 105 16.89 1.30 -2.94
CA LEU A 105 15.68 0.60 -2.51
C LEU A 105 15.63 0.50 -0.99
N SER A 106 14.42 0.53 -0.46
CA SER A 106 14.11 0.28 0.94
C SER A 106 13.32 -1.01 1.02
N ILE A 107 13.93 -2.04 1.61
CA ILE A 107 13.37 -3.39 1.72
C ILE A 107 12.86 -3.55 3.17
N PRO A 108 11.53 -3.51 3.40
CA PRO A 108 10.98 -3.72 4.72
C PRO A 108 11.08 -5.20 5.14
N ALA A 109 11.07 -5.44 6.46
CA ALA A 109 10.91 -6.79 6.98
C ALA A 109 9.61 -7.42 6.49
N ILE A 110 9.56 -8.76 6.45
CA ILE A 110 8.36 -9.47 5.96
C ILE A 110 7.15 -9.10 6.82
N ARG A 111 7.32 -9.02 8.15
CA ARG A 111 6.27 -8.57 9.08
C ARG A 111 5.69 -7.20 8.70
N ASP A 112 6.55 -6.25 8.33
CA ASP A 112 6.12 -4.91 7.97
C ASP A 112 5.43 -4.88 6.60
N ARG A 113 5.87 -5.75 5.66
CA ARG A 113 5.17 -5.95 4.38
C ARG A 113 3.78 -6.53 4.58
N VAL A 114 3.59 -7.43 5.54
CA VAL A 114 2.26 -7.95 5.91
C VAL A 114 1.37 -6.83 6.41
N VAL A 115 1.83 -6.01 7.36
CA VAL A 115 1.01 -4.90 7.90
C VAL A 115 0.72 -3.84 6.83
N GLN A 116 1.71 -3.48 6.01
CA GLN A 116 1.53 -2.58 4.85
C GLN A 116 0.53 -3.16 3.84
N GLY A 117 0.61 -4.46 3.56
CA GLY A 117 -0.30 -5.17 2.68
C GLY A 117 -1.72 -5.20 3.23
N ALA A 118 -1.89 -5.40 4.54
CA ALA A 118 -3.19 -5.39 5.20
C ALA A 118 -3.83 -3.99 5.13
N LEU A 119 -3.07 -2.93 5.42
CA LEU A 119 -3.52 -1.55 5.21
C LEU A 119 -3.92 -1.29 3.74
N LYS A 120 -3.09 -1.71 2.79
CA LYS A 120 -3.40 -1.60 1.35
C LYS A 120 -4.70 -2.32 1.02
N LEU A 121 -4.89 -3.54 1.54
CA LEU A 121 -6.09 -4.33 1.26
C LEU A 121 -7.37 -3.62 1.71
N ILE A 122 -7.33 -2.87 2.79
CA ILE A 122 -8.48 -2.13 3.33
C ILE A 122 -8.66 -0.76 2.66
N LEU A 123 -7.57 -0.04 2.38
CA LEU A 123 -7.62 1.33 1.85
C LEU A 123 -7.77 1.41 0.33
N GLU A 124 -7.18 0.48 -0.42
CA GLU A 124 -7.22 0.45 -1.89
C GLU A 124 -8.64 0.59 -2.47
N PRO A 125 -9.68 -0.15 -2.03
CA PRO A 125 -11.02 0.00 -2.60
C PRO A 125 -11.63 1.39 -2.37
N VAL A 126 -11.25 2.09 -1.29
CA VAL A 126 -11.73 3.46 -1.00
C VAL A 126 -11.17 4.43 -2.03
N PHE A 127 -9.85 4.39 -2.27
CA PHE A 127 -9.18 5.31 -3.20
C PHE A 127 -9.36 4.93 -4.68
N GLU A 128 -9.53 3.64 -5.00
CA GLU A 128 -9.84 3.19 -6.36
C GLU A 128 -11.12 3.80 -6.92
N ALA A 129 -12.11 4.09 -6.07
CA ALA A 129 -13.35 4.74 -6.48
C ALA A 129 -13.14 6.18 -7.01
N ASP A 130 -12.09 6.85 -6.53
CA ASP A 130 -11.81 8.28 -6.77
C ASP A 130 -10.78 8.51 -7.87
N PHE A 131 -9.95 7.51 -8.18
CA PHE A 131 -8.90 7.67 -9.17
C PHE A 131 -9.44 8.03 -10.55
N GLN A 132 -8.79 9.02 -11.17
CA GLN A 132 -9.08 9.46 -12.52
C GLN A 132 -8.98 8.30 -13.54
N PRO A 133 -9.85 8.23 -14.56
CA PRO A 133 -9.82 7.17 -15.57
C PRO A 133 -8.50 7.08 -16.34
N GLY A 134 -7.76 8.19 -16.44
CA GLY A 134 -6.44 8.26 -17.08
C GLY A 134 -5.25 7.88 -16.18
N SER A 135 -5.49 7.43 -14.95
CA SER A 135 -4.45 6.90 -14.06
C SER A 135 -4.32 5.39 -14.21
N TYR A 136 -3.11 4.90 -14.48
CA TYR A 136 -2.86 3.48 -14.81
C TYR A 136 -1.82 2.80 -13.93
N GLY A 137 -0.81 3.52 -13.44
CA GLY A 137 0.29 2.93 -12.68
C GLY A 137 -0.18 2.36 -11.33
N TYR A 138 0.28 1.15 -11.00
CA TYR A 138 0.08 0.50 -9.69
C TYR A 138 -1.37 0.24 -9.27
N ARG A 139 -2.32 0.28 -10.21
CA ARG A 139 -3.73 0.10 -9.94
C ARG A 139 -4.21 -1.31 -10.32
N PRO A 140 -5.12 -1.92 -9.55
CA PRO A 140 -5.69 -3.22 -9.91
C PRO A 140 -6.41 -3.13 -11.26
N LYS A 141 -6.19 -4.16 -12.10
CA LYS A 141 -6.82 -4.30 -13.43
C LYS A 141 -6.54 -3.13 -14.41
N ARG A 142 -5.43 -2.40 -14.20
CA ARG A 142 -4.91 -1.38 -15.11
C ARG A 142 -3.49 -1.77 -15.53
N THR A 143 -3.17 -1.58 -16.80
CA THR A 143 -1.87 -1.94 -17.36
C THR A 143 -1.24 -0.76 -18.11
N ALA A 144 0.07 -0.83 -18.34
CA ALA A 144 0.75 0.14 -19.21
C ALA A 144 0.19 0.11 -20.64
N HIS A 145 -0.26 -1.06 -21.12
CA HIS A 145 -0.90 -1.19 -22.43
C HIS A 145 -2.22 -0.42 -22.53
N ASP A 146 -3.00 -0.33 -21.45
CA ASP A 146 -4.21 0.49 -21.42
C ASP A 146 -3.89 1.99 -21.58
N ALA A 147 -2.76 2.45 -21.01
CA ALA A 147 -2.29 3.82 -21.18
C ALA A 147 -1.88 4.09 -22.63
N ILE A 148 -1.13 3.17 -23.24
CA ILE A 148 -0.74 3.24 -24.66
C ILE A 148 -1.97 3.28 -25.55
N LYS A 149 -2.96 2.42 -25.30
CA LYS A 149 -4.22 2.38 -26.04
C LYS A 149 -4.96 3.72 -25.98
N ARG A 150 -5.07 4.34 -24.80
CA ARG A 150 -5.69 5.66 -24.65
C ARG A 150 -4.97 6.74 -25.45
N VAL A 151 -3.64 6.71 -25.50
CA VAL A 151 -2.85 7.65 -26.32
C VAL A 151 -3.10 7.40 -27.81
N ALA A 152 -3.12 6.14 -28.26
CA ALA A 152 -3.42 5.79 -29.64
C ALA A 152 -4.81 6.28 -30.09
N GLU A 153 -5.83 6.10 -29.25
CA GLU A 153 -7.18 6.62 -29.50
C GLU A 153 -7.20 8.16 -29.60
N ALA A 154 -6.43 8.86 -28.77
CA ALA A 154 -6.32 10.31 -28.83
C ALA A 154 -5.68 10.80 -30.14
N ILE A 155 -4.67 10.09 -30.64
CA ILE A 155 -4.01 10.39 -31.92
C ILE A 155 -5.00 10.23 -33.08
N VAL A 156 -5.81 9.16 -33.10
CA VAL A 156 -6.88 8.97 -34.10
C VAL A 156 -7.90 10.12 -34.06
N GLN A 157 -8.17 10.66 -32.87
CA GLN A 157 -9.00 11.86 -32.67
C GLN A 157 -8.28 13.18 -33.00
N ARG A 158 -7.13 13.13 -33.70
CA ARG A 158 -6.31 14.28 -34.11
C ARG A 158 -5.73 15.11 -32.95
N LYS A 159 -5.62 14.53 -31.75
CA LYS A 159 -4.88 15.13 -30.62
C LYS A 159 -3.41 14.77 -30.74
N THR A 160 -2.65 15.55 -31.50
CA THR A 160 -1.27 15.23 -31.91
C THR A 160 -0.19 16.00 -31.14
N ARG A 161 -0.57 16.96 -30.28
CA ARG A 161 0.37 17.71 -29.44
C ARG A 161 0.51 17.03 -28.08
N VAL A 162 1.75 16.70 -27.70
CA VAL A 162 2.07 16.09 -26.42
C VAL A 162 2.65 17.16 -25.49
N LEU A 163 2.11 17.23 -24.28
CA LEU A 163 2.69 17.98 -23.17
C LEU A 163 3.33 16.95 -22.24
N ASP A 164 4.66 16.92 -22.21
CA ASP A 164 5.43 15.98 -21.40
C ASP A 164 5.81 16.63 -20.07
N PHE A 165 5.41 16.00 -18.96
CA PHE A 165 5.65 16.46 -17.61
C PHE A 165 6.24 15.31 -16.79
N ASP A 166 7.43 15.52 -16.23
CA ASP A 166 8.08 14.59 -15.32
C ASP A 166 8.29 15.19 -13.94
N LEU A 167 8.08 14.39 -12.90
CA LEU A 167 8.31 14.78 -11.51
C LEU A 167 9.66 14.24 -11.05
N ARG A 168 10.63 15.15 -10.90
CA ARG A 168 11.96 14.81 -10.41
C ARG A 168 11.90 14.26 -8.98
N ALA A 169 12.48 13.08 -8.78
CA ALA A 169 12.67 12.47 -7.45
C ALA A 169 11.39 12.45 -6.60
N TYR A 170 10.27 12.04 -7.21
CA TYR A 170 8.94 12.05 -6.59
C TYR A 170 8.95 11.41 -5.19
N PHE A 171 9.38 10.14 -5.10
CA PHE A 171 9.38 9.38 -3.86
C PHE A 171 10.25 10.01 -2.76
N ASP A 172 11.31 10.77 -3.10
CA ASP A 172 12.21 11.36 -2.11
C ASP A 172 11.67 12.69 -1.54
N ASN A 173 10.67 13.29 -2.20
CA ASN A 173 10.18 14.64 -1.89
C ASN A 173 8.72 14.68 -1.42
N VAL A 174 8.04 13.54 -1.30
CA VAL A 174 6.66 13.50 -0.80
C VAL A 174 6.58 14.09 0.62
N ARG A 175 5.73 15.09 0.78
CA ARG A 175 5.45 15.76 2.05
C ARG A 175 4.44 14.95 2.86
N HIS A 176 4.84 14.45 4.03
CA HIS A 176 3.99 13.59 4.86
C HIS A 176 2.72 14.29 5.35
N ASP A 177 2.81 15.57 5.72
CA ASP A 177 1.67 16.39 6.13
C ASP A 177 0.61 16.45 5.02
N ARG A 178 1.03 16.72 3.78
CA ARG A 178 0.14 16.82 2.63
C ARG A 178 -0.41 15.46 2.19
N LEU A 179 0.39 14.40 2.29
CA LEU A 179 -0.08 13.04 2.01
C LEU A 179 -1.16 12.62 3.01
N LEU A 180 -0.91 12.80 4.31
CA LEU A 180 -1.86 12.45 5.36
C LEU A 180 -3.12 13.31 5.29
N GLU A 181 -3.00 14.60 4.96
CA GLU A 181 -4.17 15.46 4.71
C GLU A 181 -5.06 14.91 3.59
N LYS A 182 -4.47 14.42 2.49
CA LYS A 182 -5.23 13.79 1.39
C LYS A 182 -5.89 12.48 1.81
N VAL A 183 -5.19 11.63 2.55
CA VAL A 183 -5.79 10.39 3.08
C VAL A 183 -6.95 10.71 4.02
N ALA A 184 -6.77 11.71 4.88
CA ALA A 184 -7.79 12.14 5.83
C ALA A 184 -9.05 12.65 5.16
N GLN A 185 -9.06 13.04 3.88
CA GLN A 185 -10.29 13.42 3.17
C GLN A 185 -11.27 12.25 3.02
N ARG A 186 -10.78 11.01 2.99
CA ARG A 186 -11.59 9.80 2.87
C ARG A 186 -11.57 8.91 4.11
N VAL A 187 -10.62 9.10 5.02
CA VAL A 187 -10.44 8.25 6.20
C VAL A 187 -10.54 9.07 7.47
N ASP A 188 -11.46 8.68 8.34
CA ASP A 188 -11.70 9.25 9.66
C ASP A 188 -11.48 8.18 10.74
N ASP A 189 -10.29 7.60 10.74
CA ASP A 189 -9.87 6.54 11.64
C ASP A 189 -8.49 6.87 12.22
N ALA A 190 -8.47 7.22 13.51
CA ALA A 190 -7.26 7.69 14.18
C ALA A 190 -6.16 6.63 14.22
N ASP A 191 -6.52 5.35 14.37
CA ASP A 191 -5.55 4.25 14.44
C ASP A 191 -4.93 3.98 13.06
N ILE A 192 -5.72 4.04 11.98
CA ILE A 192 -5.19 3.99 10.60
C ILE A 192 -4.23 5.15 10.33
N MET A 193 -4.66 6.37 10.67
CA MET A 193 -3.84 7.57 10.46
C MET A 193 -2.54 7.52 11.27
N HIS A 194 -2.60 6.98 12.49
CA HIS A 194 -1.43 6.76 13.32
C HIS A 194 -0.47 5.74 12.69
N LEU A 195 -0.98 4.59 12.24
CA LEU A 195 -0.18 3.53 11.64
C LEU A 195 0.50 4.00 10.34
N LEU A 196 -0.22 4.72 9.47
CA LEU A 196 0.35 5.34 8.26
C LEU A 196 1.46 6.34 8.62
N LYS A 197 1.21 7.21 9.59
CA LYS A 197 2.21 8.18 10.06
C LYS A 197 3.46 7.50 10.61
N MET A 198 3.29 6.40 11.33
CA MET A 198 4.40 5.61 11.88
C MET A 198 5.26 5.01 10.75
N MET A 199 4.63 4.39 9.75
CA MET A 199 5.33 3.82 8.59
C MET A 199 6.05 4.90 7.75
N LEU A 200 5.43 6.06 7.56
CA LEU A 200 6.05 7.19 6.86
C LEU A 200 7.28 7.71 7.61
N LYS A 201 7.17 7.90 8.93
CA LYS A 201 8.27 8.38 9.78
C LYS A 201 9.43 7.39 9.85
N ALA A 202 9.16 6.09 9.82
CA ALA A 202 10.21 5.07 9.75
C ALA A 202 11.09 5.21 8.49
N SER A 203 10.60 5.92 7.46
CA SER A 203 11.32 6.18 6.22
C SER A 203 12.07 7.51 6.18
N GLY A 204 11.91 8.37 7.19
CA GLY A 204 12.59 9.67 7.31
C GLY A 204 11.64 10.85 7.55
N LYS A 205 12.16 12.07 7.39
CA LYS A 205 11.39 13.33 7.59
C LYS A 205 10.48 13.71 6.41
N LYS A 206 10.81 13.21 5.21
CA LYS A 206 10.05 13.39 3.97
C LYS A 206 10.31 12.20 3.06
N GLY A 207 9.48 12.06 2.03
CA GLY A 207 9.55 10.98 1.07
C GLY A 207 8.87 9.71 1.53
N VAL A 208 8.81 8.74 0.64
CA VAL A 208 8.19 7.44 0.83
C VAL A 208 9.15 6.36 0.32
N PRO A 209 9.25 5.21 1.01
CA PRO A 209 10.27 4.21 0.73
C PRO A 209 10.00 3.50 -0.59
N GLN A 210 10.96 3.55 -1.53
CA GLN A 210 10.87 2.77 -2.75
C GLN A 210 11.05 1.27 -2.43
N GLY A 211 9.95 0.51 -2.48
CA GLY A 211 9.92 -0.92 -2.12
C GLY A 211 8.89 -1.30 -1.06
N GLY A 212 8.20 -0.32 -0.45
CA GLY A 212 7.06 -0.59 0.43
C GLY A 212 5.82 -1.04 -0.35
N VAL A 213 5.05 -1.97 0.19
CA VAL A 213 3.85 -2.55 -0.47
C VAL A 213 2.73 -1.51 -0.62
N ILE A 214 2.65 -0.58 0.34
CA ILE A 214 1.66 0.50 0.40
C ILE A 214 2.14 1.81 -0.26
N THR A 215 3.38 1.85 -0.75
CA THR A 215 3.97 3.10 -1.25
C THR A 215 3.48 3.52 -2.63
N PRO A 216 3.36 2.60 -3.62
CA PRO A 216 2.69 2.88 -4.88
C PRO A 216 1.16 2.86 -4.72
#